data_AF-A0A8S0FIN4-F1
#
_entry.id   AF-A0A8S0FIN4-F1
#
_cell.length_a   1.000
_cell.length_b   1.000
_cell.length_c   1.000
_cell.angle_alpha   90.00
_cell.angle_beta   90.00
_cell.angle_gamma   90.00
#
_symmetry.space_group_name_H-M   'P 1'
#
loop_
_entity.id
_entity.type
_entity.pdbx_description
1 polymer ?
#
loop_
_entity_poly.entity_id
_entity_poly.type
_entity_poly.pdbx_seq_one_letter_code
_entity_poly.pdbx_strand_id
1 'polypeptide(L)'
;MLYRSPDRFQFLAGLNQLLPQEQDGQYPSHWRVNHCVLQQVRQLVAQLEQQEEGNDLPSTASREILFMQLLLLLRKSSLQESVENSASRLNLLLAWLEDHFADEVNWDAVAAQFSLSLRTLHRQLKQQTGLTPQRYLNRLRLMKARHLLRHSECFRGSRW
;
A
#
# COMPACT_ATOMS: atom_id res chain seq x y z
N MET A 1 4.13 -28.20 10.22
CA MET A 1 4.15 -28.16 11.70
C MET A 1 5.22 -27.16 12.14
N LEU A 2 4.94 -25.85 12.09
CA LEU A 2 5.86 -24.79 12.57
C LEU A 2 5.25 -24.03 13.76
N TYR A 3 4.36 -24.68 14.50
CA TYR A 3 3.84 -24.14 15.76
C TYR A 3 4.74 -24.67 16.89
N ARG A 4 5.90 -24.05 17.09
CA ARG A 4 6.66 -24.23 18.34
C ARG A 4 6.03 -23.30 19.39
N SER A 5 5.78 -23.86 20.57
CA SER A 5 4.98 -23.29 21.65
C SER A 5 5.34 -21.84 22.02
N PRO A 6 4.34 -21.03 22.41
CA PRO A 6 4.52 -19.61 22.79
C PRO A 6 5.44 -19.36 23.99
N ASP A 7 5.84 -20.40 24.74
CA ASP A 7 6.64 -20.30 25.98
C ASP A 7 8.17 -20.35 25.80
N ARG A 8 8.70 -20.32 24.57
CA ARG A 8 10.17 -20.38 24.35
C ARG A 8 10.86 -19.04 24.10
N PHE A 9 10.09 -17.96 24.00
CA PHE A 9 10.64 -16.60 23.93
C PHE A 9 10.85 -16.08 25.35
N GLN A 10 12.12 -15.96 25.75
CA GLN A 10 12.52 -15.54 27.09
C GLN A 10 12.51 -14.01 27.22
N PHE A 11 12.75 -13.28 26.13
CA PHE A 11 12.81 -11.82 26.11
C PHE A 11 11.65 -11.18 25.32
N LEU A 12 11.14 -11.85 24.29
CA LEU A 12 10.06 -11.33 23.46
C LEU A 12 8.67 -11.69 24.01
N ALA A 13 8.09 -10.76 24.75
CA ALA A 13 6.67 -10.80 25.11
C ALA A 13 5.82 -10.00 24.10
N GLY A 14 4.55 -10.39 23.93
CA GLY A 14 3.58 -9.60 23.16
C GLY A 14 3.61 -9.77 21.64
N LEU A 15 4.20 -10.86 21.13
CA LEU A 15 4.22 -11.18 19.69
C LEU A 15 2.83 -11.18 19.03
N ASN A 16 1.77 -11.46 19.79
CA ASN A 16 0.38 -11.37 19.34
C ASN A 16 -0.03 -9.96 18.89
N GLN A 17 0.63 -8.89 19.33
CA GLN A 17 0.36 -7.53 18.85
C GLN A 17 1.08 -7.23 17.53
N LEU A 18 2.15 -7.96 17.24
CA LEU A 18 2.99 -7.78 16.05
C LEU A 18 2.54 -8.68 14.89
N LEU A 19 1.95 -9.83 15.20
CA LEU A 19 1.32 -10.72 14.24
C LEU A 19 -0.09 -10.20 13.89
N PRO A 20 -0.52 -10.25 12.62
CA PRO A 20 -1.88 -9.94 12.23
C PRO A 20 -2.81 -10.92 12.94
N GLN A 21 -3.64 -10.39 13.83
CA GLN A 21 -4.61 -11.18 14.57
C GLN A 21 -5.74 -11.59 13.61
N GLU A 22 -6.14 -12.86 13.69
CA GLU A 22 -7.35 -13.35 13.04
C GLU A 22 -8.54 -12.55 13.56
N GLN A 23 -9.24 -11.83 12.66
CA GLN A 23 -10.50 -11.18 12.98
C GLN A 23 -11.59 -11.90 12.19
N ASP A 24 -12.57 -12.46 12.91
CA ASP A 24 -13.75 -13.11 12.35
C ASP A 24 -13.47 -14.20 11.28
N GLY A 25 -12.48 -15.07 11.51
CA GLY A 25 -12.16 -16.17 10.58
C GLY A 25 -11.51 -15.75 9.27
N GLN A 26 -11.21 -14.46 9.11
CA GLN A 26 -10.49 -13.92 7.98
C GLN A 26 -9.12 -13.41 8.44
N TYR A 27 -8.06 -14.05 7.94
CA TYR A 27 -6.73 -13.47 7.97
C TYR A 27 -6.66 -12.38 6.89
N PRO A 28 -6.65 -11.09 7.24
CA PRO A 28 -6.55 -10.03 6.25
C PRO A 28 -5.17 -10.11 5.60
N SER A 29 -5.13 -10.81 4.47
CA SER A 29 -4.03 -10.88 3.51
C SER A 29 -2.69 -11.33 4.10
N HIS A 30 -2.34 -12.59 3.82
CA HIS A 30 -0.97 -13.07 3.63
C HIS A 30 0.04 -11.93 3.51
N TRP A 31 1.11 -11.94 4.32
CA TRP A 31 2.23 -11.02 4.12
C TRP A 31 2.66 -11.13 2.65
N ARG A 32 2.24 -10.15 1.83
CA ARG A 32 2.74 -10.00 0.47
C ARG A 32 4.09 -9.34 0.62
N VAL A 33 5.08 -9.98 0.01
CA VAL A 33 6.48 -9.68 0.19
C VAL A 33 7.08 -9.61 -1.20
N ASN A 34 7.73 -8.50 -1.54
CA ASN A 34 8.44 -8.37 -2.80
C ASN A 34 9.55 -9.45 -2.89
N HIS A 35 9.90 -9.90 -4.10
CA HIS A 35 10.95 -10.89 -4.36
C HIS A 35 12.27 -10.59 -3.63
N CYS A 36 12.68 -9.32 -3.58
CA CYS A 36 13.89 -8.91 -2.87
C CYS A 36 13.79 -9.17 -1.35
N VAL A 37 12.65 -8.83 -0.75
CA VAL A 37 12.42 -9.05 0.68
C VAL A 37 12.25 -10.55 0.97
N LEU A 38 11.67 -11.33 0.06
CA LEU A 38 11.59 -12.80 0.18
C LEU A 38 13.00 -13.43 0.22
N GLN A 39 13.93 -12.93 -0.60
CA GLN A 39 15.33 -13.38 -0.58
C GLN A 39 16.00 -13.05 0.76
N GLN A 40 15.76 -11.85 1.30
CA GLN A 40 16.26 -11.44 2.61
C GLN A 40 15.68 -12.27 3.76
N VAL A 41 14.38 -12.58 3.71
CA VAL A 41 13.71 -13.48 4.66
C VAL A 41 14.32 -14.88 4.60
N ARG A 42 14.56 -15.42 3.40
CA ARG A 42 15.22 -16.73 3.24
C ARG A 42 16.62 -16.76 3.85
N GLN A 43 17.39 -15.67 3.70
CA GLN A 43 18.71 -15.56 4.32
C GLN A 43 18.63 -15.57 5.86
N LEU A 44 17.66 -14.85 6.44
CA LEU A 44 17.47 -14.83 7.89
C LEU A 44 16.99 -16.18 8.44
N VAL A 45 16.10 -16.87 7.73
CA VAL A 45 15.65 -18.22 8.09
C VAL A 45 16.82 -19.21 8.03
N ALA A 46 17.65 -19.15 6.98
CA ALA A 46 18.84 -19.98 6.88
C ALA A 46 19.83 -19.72 8.04
N GLN A 47 20.00 -18.45 8.46
CA GLN A 47 20.83 -18.11 9.63
C GLN A 47 20.24 -18.66 10.94
N LEU A 48 18.92 -18.64 11.10
CA LEU A 48 18.24 -19.25 12.25
C LEU A 48 18.42 -20.77 12.30
N GLU A 49 18.41 -21.43 11.15
CA GLU A 49 18.64 -22.88 11.02
C GLU A 49 20.11 -23.27 11.27
N GLN A 50 21.06 -22.40 10.91
CA GLN A 50 22.50 -22.62 11.09
C GLN A 50 22.98 -22.36 12.53
N GLN A 51 22.20 -21.64 13.35
CA GLN A 51 22.55 -21.46 14.76
C GLN A 51 22.40 -22.78 15.53
N GLU A 52 23.55 -23.35 15.95
CA GLU A 52 23.64 -24.59 16.74
C GLU A 52 22.68 -24.62 17.94
N GLU A 53 22.21 -25.81 18.30
CA GLU A 53 21.32 -26.10 19.44
C GLU A 53 21.98 -25.86 20.82
N GLY A 54 22.91 -24.91 20.93
CA GLY A 54 23.37 -24.40 22.22
C GLY A 54 22.21 -23.74 22.94
N ASN A 55 21.79 -24.29 24.07
CA ASN A 55 20.71 -23.75 24.90
C ASN A 55 21.20 -22.63 25.83
N ASP A 56 22.25 -21.92 25.41
CA ASP A 56 22.88 -20.85 26.17
C ASP A 56 22.09 -19.53 25.98
N LEU A 57 22.05 -18.71 27.04
CA LEU A 57 21.43 -17.37 27.03
C LEU A 57 21.77 -16.51 25.80
N PRO A 58 23.04 -16.37 25.35
CA PRO A 58 23.36 -15.59 24.15
C PRO A 58 22.80 -16.18 22.86
N SER A 59 22.70 -17.51 22.77
CA SER A 59 22.13 -18.21 21.60
C SER A 59 20.62 -18.00 21.51
N THR A 60 19.93 -18.05 22.66
CA THR A 60 18.51 -17.72 22.76
C THR A 60 18.25 -16.26 22.39
N ALA A 61 19.00 -15.32 22.98
CA ALA A 61 18.85 -13.89 22.65
C ALA A 61 19.10 -13.60 21.16
N SER A 62 20.10 -14.23 20.55
CA SER A 62 20.41 -14.06 19.12
C SER A 62 19.28 -14.54 18.23
N ARG A 63 18.68 -15.71 18.54
CA ARG A 63 17.52 -16.25 17.81
C ARG A 63 16.32 -15.30 17.89
N GLU A 64 16.08 -14.73 19.07
CA GLU A 64 15.00 -13.76 19.29
C GLU A 64 15.22 -12.46 18.51
N ILE A 65 16.45 -11.93 18.47
CA ILE A 65 16.78 -10.74 17.68
C ILE A 65 16.55 -10.99 16.18
N LEU A 66 17.01 -12.13 15.65
CA LEU A 66 16.79 -12.48 14.24
C LEU A 66 15.29 -12.62 13.93
N PHE A 67 14.52 -13.19 14.85
CA PHE A 67 13.07 -13.29 14.72
C PHE A 67 12.39 -11.91 14.68
N MET A 68 12.80 -10.97 15.55
CA MET A 68 12.32 -9.59 15.51
C MET A 68 12.70 -8.87 14.21
N GLN A 69 13.91 -9.10 13.71
CA GLN A 69 14.35 -8.51 12.46
C GLN A 69 13.51 -9.02 11.29
N LEU A 70 13.19 -10.32 11.27
CA LEU A 70 12.29 -10.92 10.29
C LEU A 70 10.87 -10.33 10.37
N LEU A 71 10.31 -10.22 11.58
CA LEU A 71 9.00 -9.59 11.80
C LEU A 71 8.95 -8.13 11.31
N LEU A 72 9.98 -7.34 11.64
CA LEU A 72 10.08 -5.94 11.23
C LEU A 72 10.19 -5.80 9.70
N LEU A 73 10.97 -6.66 9.05
CA LEU A 73 11.11 -6.68 7.60
C LEU A 73 9.79 -6.99 6.90
N LEU A 74 9.08 -8.03 7.35
CA LEU A 74 7.77 -8.40 6.82
C LEU A 74 6.75 -7.26 6.99
N ARG A 75 6.72 -6.65 8.19
CA ARG A 75 5.81 -5.52 8.47
C ARG A 75 6.12 -4.32 7.58
N LYS A 76 7.39 -3.93 7.46
CA LYS A 76 7.81 -2.81 6.61
C LYS A 76 7.46 -3.05 5.14
N SER A 77 7.73 -4.26 4.63
CA SER A 77 7.41 -4.64 3.25
C SER A 77 5.90 -4.60 2.99
N SER A 78 5.08 -5.15 3.89
CA SER A 78 3.62 -5.17 3.72
C SER A 78 3.02 -3.76 3.63
N LEU A 79 3.52 -2.81 4.42
CA LEU A 79 3.10 -1.42 4.37
C LEU A 79 3.55 -0.74 3.07
N GLN A 80 4.79 -0.98 2.65
CA GLN A 80 5.33 -0.37 1.44
C GLN A 80 4.61 -0.87 0.18
N GLU A 81 4.36 -2.17 0.07
CA GLU A 81 3.64 -2.76 -1.06
C GLU A 81 2.16 -2.32 -1.10
N SER A 82 1.53 -2.13 0.07
CA SER A 82 0.19 -1.52 0.12
C SER A 82 0.19 -0.08 -0.38
N VAL A 83 1.22 0.71 -0.06
CA VAL A 83 1.35 2.10 -0.50
C VAL A 83 1.62 2.17 -2.01
N GLU A 84 2.58 1.39 -2.52
CA GLU A 84 2.89 1.32 -3.95
C GLU A 84 1.68 0.88 -4.78
N ASN A 85 0.94 -0.14 -4.33
CA ASN A 85 -0.31 -0.55 -4.99
C ASN A 85 -1.40 0.52 -4.91
N SER A 86 -1.51 1.26 -3.80
CA SER A 86 -2.48 2.35 -3.70
C SER A 86 -2.12 3.53 -4.61
N ALA A 87 -0.82 3.81 -4.77
CA ALA A 87 -0.32 4.88 -5.64
C ALA A 87 -0.50 4.52 -7.12
N SER A 88 -0.25 3.27 -7.52
CA SER A 88 -0.48 2.81 -8.89
C SER A 88 -1.97 2.85 -9.24
N ARG A 89 -2.86 2.38 -8.35
CA ARG A 89 -4.32 2.50 -8.52
C ARG A 89 -4.78 3.95 -8.60
N LEU A 90 -4.17 4.85 -7.82
CA LEU A 90 -4.50 6.27 -7.89
C LEU A 90 -4.08 6.90 -9.22
N ASN A 91 -2.92 6.53 -9.78
CA ASN A 91 -2.54 7.00 -11.12
C ASN A 91 -3.55 6.55 -12.18
N LEU A 92 -4.02 5.30 -12.11
CA LEU A 92 -5.08 4.81 -13.02
C LEU A 92 -6.40 5.58 -12.83
N LEU A 93 -6.76 5.89 -11.59
CA LEU A 93 -7.92 6.72 -11.27
C LEU A 93 -7.79 8.13 -11.86
N LEU A 94 -6.62 8.77 -11.72
CA LEU A 94 -6.39 10.10 -12.27
C LEU A 94 -6.50 10.11 -13.80
N ALA A 95 -5.95 9.09 -14.47
CA ALA A 95 -6.10 8.93 -15.91
C ALA A 95 -7.57 8.75 -16.32
N TRP A 96 -8.33 7.90 -15.61
CA TRP A 96 -9.76 7.73 -15.86
C TRP A 96 -10.55 9.04 -15.65
N LEU A 97 -10.17 9.83 -14.66
CA LEU A 97 -10.77 11.11 -14.35
C LEU A 97 -10.51 12.18 -15.44
N GLU A 98 -9.42 12.04 -16.21
CA GLU A 98 -9.15 12.91 -17.36
C GLU A 98 -10.10 12.67 -18.54
N ASP A 99 -10.64 11.46 -18.66
CA ASP A 99 -11.61 11.06 -19.69
C ASP A 99 -13.06 11.28 -19.24
N HIS A 100 -13.36 11.07 -17.95
CA HIS A 100 -14.73 11.13 -17.38
C HIS A 100 -15.01 12.43 -16.59
N PHE A 101 -14.24 13.48 -16.85
CA PHE A 101 -14.34 14.74 -16.09
C PHE A 101 -15.67 15.49 -16.23
N ALA A 102 -16.41 15.22 -17.30
CA ALA A 102 -17.67 15.89 -17.62
C ALA A 102 -18.84 15.38 -16.78
N ASP A 103 -18.76 14.15 -16.26
CA ASP A 103 -19.83 13.49 -15.54
C ASP A 103 -19.89 13.89 -14.06
N GLU A 104 -21.01 13.62 -13.39
CA GLU A 104 -21.12 13.73 -11.95
C GLU A 104 -20.26 12.65 -11.26
N VAL A 105 -19.11 13.05 -10.73
CA VAL A 105 -18.18 12.14 -10.06
C VAL A 105 -18.62 11.90 -8.62
N ASN A 106 -19.10 10.69 -8.34
CA ASN A 106 -19.28 10.20 -6.98
C ASN A 106 -17.97 9.55 -6.48
N TRP A 107 -17.28 10.23 -5.55
CA TRP A 107 -15.98 9.77 -5.04
C TRP A 107 -16.04 8.44 -4.29
N ASP A 108 -17.16 8.10 -3.64
CA ASP A 108 -17.33 6.80 -2.98
C ASP A 108 -17.40 5.67 -4.00
N ALA A 109 -18.17 5.86 -5.08
CA ALA A 109 -18.29 4.89 -6.16
C ALA A 109 -16.96 4.70 -6.91
N VAL A 110 -16.26 5.81 -7.20
CA VAL A 110 -14.94 5.77 -7.86
C VAL A 110 -13.91 5.11 -6.95
N ALA A 111 -13.89 5.42 -5.64
CA ALA A 111 -12.98 4.76 -4.71
C ALA A 111 -13.20 3.23 -4.71
N ALA A 112 -14.46 2.79 -4.67
CA ALA A 112 -14.81 1.38 -4.74
C ALA A 112 -14.37 0.73 -6.07
N GLN A 113 -14.57 1.39 -7.21
CA GLN A 113 -14.17 0.91 -8.53
C GLN A 113 -12.66 0.62 -8.62
N PHE A 114 -11.83 1.48 -8.02
CA PHE A 114 -10.37 1.32 -8.01
C PHE A 114 -9.85 0.54 -6.80
N SER A 115 -10.72 -0.11 -6.02
CA SER A 115 -10.35 -0.85 -4.80
C SER A 115 -9.51 0.00 -3.83
N LEU A 116 -9.91 1.27 -3.65
CA LEU A 116 -9.33 2.22 -2.72
C LEU A 116 -10.39 2.61 -1.69
N SER A 117 -9.98 2.88 -0.45
CA SER A 117 -10.88 3.55 0.50
C SER A 117 -10.93 5.05 0.20
N LEU A 118 -12.09 5.69 0.44
CA LEU A 118 -12.27 7.14 0.23
C LEU A 118 -11.19 7.96 0.96
N ARG A 119 -10.85 7.55 2.19
CA ARG A 119 -9.79 8.17 2.99
C ARG A 119 -8.42 8.07 2.33
N THR A 120 -8.06 6.90 1.80
CA THR A 120 -6.77 6.70 1.13
C THR A 120 -6.71 7.49 -0.17
N LEU A 121 -7.79 7.49 -0.96
CA LEU A 121 -7.92 8.29 -2.17
C LEU A 121 -7.69 9.78 -1.86
N HIS A 122 -8.44 10.34 -0.90
CA HIS A 122 -8.34 11.75 -0.52
C HIS A 122 -6.92 12.12 -0.08
N ARG A 123 -6.31 11.29 0.78
CA ARG A 123 -4.96 11.53 1.29
C ARG A 123 -3.92 11.49 0.17
N GLN A 124 -3.93 10.43 -0.64
CA GLN A 124 -2.94 10.22 -1.69
C GLN A 124 -3.09 11.23 -2.83
N LEU A 125 -4.33 11.57 -3.23
CA LEU A 125 -4.58 12.59 -4.25
C LEU A 125 -4.08 13.96 -3.80
N LYS A 126 -4.31 14.32 -2.53
CA LYS A 126 -3.78 15.57 -1.95
C LYS A 126 -2.26 15.55 -1.84
N GLN A 127 -1.65 14.42 -1.51
CA GLN A 127 -0.20 14.28 -1.43
C GLN A 127 0.48 14.41 -2.80
N GLN A 128 -0.11 13.83 -3.85
CA GLN A 128 0.46 13.87 -5.20
C GLN A 128 0.17 15.17 -5.95
N THR A 129 -1.05 15.69 -5.86
CA THR A 129 -1.48 16.86 -6.66
C THR A 129 -1.46 18.18 -5.87
N GLY A 130 -1.32 18.12 -4.54
CA GLY A 130 -1.45 19.26 -3.64
C GLY A 130 -2.90 19.75 -3.45
N LEU A 131 -3.88 19.15 -4.13
CA LEU A 131 -5.26 19.63 -4.17
C LEU A 131 -6.23 18.62 -3.54
N THR A 132 -7.39 19.10 -3.09
CA THR A 132 -8.48 18.20 -2.71
C THR A 132 -9.13 17.59 -3.96
N PRO A 133 -9.73 16.39 -3.89
CA PRO A 133 -10.32 15.72 -5.06
C PRO A 133 -11.30 16.60 -5.84
N GLN A 134 -12.20 17.27 -5.12
CA GLN A 134 -13.15 18.23 -5.69
C GLN A 134 -12.46 19.41 -6.40
N ARG A 135 -11.39 19.97 -5.82
CA ARG A 135 -10.65 21.07 -6.45
C ARG A 135 -9.87 20.61 -7.68
N TYR A 136 -9.33 19.40 -7.65
CA TYR A 136 -8.65 18.80 -8.79
C TYR A 136 -9.63 18.61 -9.97
N LEU A 137 -10.80 18.02 -9.72
CA LEU A 137 -11.84 17.84 -10.74
C LEU A 137 -12.28 19.18 -11.36
N ASN A 138 -12.53 20.20 -10.53
CA ASN A 138 -12.90 21.53 -11.02
C ASN A 138 -11.79 22.18 -11.86
N ARG A 139 -10.54 22.03 -11.45
CA ARG A 139 -9.39 22.52 -12.24
C ARG A 139 -9.32 21.82 -13.60
N LEU A 140 -9.54 20.51 -13.61
CA LEU A 140 -9.49 19.71 -14.83
C LEU A 140 -10.62 20.09 -15.79
N ARG A 141 -11.85 20.27 -15.29
CA ARG A 141 -12.99 20.83 -16.06
C ARG A 141 -12.65 22.20 -16.66
N LEU A 142 -12.06 23.11 -15.87
CA LEU A 142 -11.69 24.44 -16.34
C LEU A 142 -10.58 24.41 -17.41
N MET A 143 -9.60 23.52 -17.26
CA MET A 143 -8.54 23.34 -18.26
C MET A 143 -9.08 22.78 -19.57
N LYS A 144 -9.95 21.76 -19.51
CA LYS A 144 -10.59 21.18 -20.70
C LYS A 144 -11.54 22.19 -21.36
N ALA A 145 -12.34 22.93 -20.59
CA ALA A 145 -13.19 24.00 -21.12
C ALA A 145 -12.38 25.08 -21.84
N ARG A 146 -11.25 25.53 -21.26
CA ARG A 146 -10.35 26.48 -21.92
C ARG A 146 -9.77 25.91 -23.21
N HIS A 147 -9.39 24.63 -23.22
CA HIS A 147 -8.90 23.96 -24.42
C HIS A 147 -9.97 23.90 -25.51
N LEU A 148 -11.21 23.54 -25.15
CA LEU A 148 -12.34 23.50 -26.08
C LEU A 148 -12.65 24.90 -26.65
N LEU A 149 -12.66 25.95 -25.83
CA LEU A 149 -12.87 27.32 -26.31
C LEU A 149 -11.78 27.72 -27.31
N ARG A 150 -10.51 27.45 -26.99
CA ARG A 150 -9.38 27.82 -27.86
C ARG A 150 -9.36 27.08 -29.21
N HIS A 151 -9.91 25.87 -29.29
CA HIS A 151 -10.01 25.11 -30.55
C HIS A 151 -11.34 25.30 -31.28
N SER A 152 -12.43 25.63 -30.58
CA SER A 152 -13.74 25.89 -31.21
C SER A 152 -13.84 27.29 -31.83
N GLU A 153 -13.00 28.24 -31.42
CA GLU A 153 -12.85 29.56 -32.08
C GLU A 153 -12.18 29.44 -33.47
N CYS A 154 -11.40 28.38 -33.72
CA CYS A 154 -10.77 28.15 -35.03
C CYS A 154 -11.79 27.72 -36.11
N PHE A 155 -12.95 27.17 -35.73
CA PHE A 155 -13.99 26.77 -36.67
C PHE A 155 -15.00 27.89 -37.01
N ARG A 156 -14.96 29.04 -36.29
CA ARG A 156 -15.85 30.19 -36.57
C ARG A 156 -15.24 31.27 -37.47
N GLY A 157 -13.99 31.12 -37.91
CA GLY A 157 -13.30 32.09 -38.76
C GLY A 157 -13.28 31.78 -40.27
N SER A 158 -13.89 30.67 -40.71
CA SER A 158 -13.84 30.21 -42.12
C SER A 158 -15.21 30.25 -42.80
N ARG A 159 -15.91 31.36 -42.68
CA ARG A 159 -17.03 31.69 -43.57
C ARG A 159 -17.32 33.18 -43.46
N TRP A 160 -16.70 33.99 -44.31
CA TRP A 160 -17.25 35.11 -45.08
C TRP A 160 -16.17 35.57 -46.06
#